data_AF-A0A939LSN4-F1
#
_entry.id   AF-A0A939LSN4-F1
#
_cell.length_a   1.000
_cell.length_b   1.000
_cell.length_c   1.000
_cell.angle_alpha   90.00
_cell.angle_beta   90.00
_cell.angle_gamma   90.00
#
_symmetry.space_group_name_H-M   'P 1'
#
loop_
_entity.id
_entity.type
_entity.pdbx_description
1 polymer ?
#
loop_
_entity_poly.entity_id
_entity_poly.type
_entity_poly.pdbx_seq_one_letter_code
_entity_poly.pdbx_strand_id
1 'polypeptide(L)'
;MISALRWGLRILAFPVYYALEVVKANLVLAKDLLTPGSSISAGFIEVPLRARTDIEITTIANMITLTPGTVTVAVRKAPATLWVHGMYVEDPDSFREGIYAMEARMIGFLRRDPEPGPVPPPVERHPAPPPDIDPVPEHPGPEERA
;
A
#
# COMPACT_ATOMS: atom_id res chain seq x y z
N MET A 1 -2.51 -46.87 -25.48
CA MET A 1 -1.36 -45.98 -25.79
C MET A 1 -1.78 -44.55 -26.16
N ILE A 2 -2.77 -44.36 -27.07
CA ILE A 2 -3.24 -43.02 -27.49
C ILE A 2 -3.93 -42.21 -26.36
N SER A 3 -4.59 -42.88 -25.40
CA SER A 3 -5.23 -42.21 -24.25
C SER A 3 -4.22 -41.60 -23.27
N ALA A 4 -3.12 -42.30 -22.98
CA ALA A 4 -2.09 -41.83 -22.05
C ALA A 4 -1.33 -40.62 -22.60
N LEU A 5 -1.05 -40.60 -23.91
CA LEU A 5 -0.39 -39.46 -24.57
C LEU A 5 -1.29 -38.22 -24.61
N ARG A 6 -2.60 -38.41 -24.89
CA ARG A 6 -3.60 -37.31 -24.84
C ARG A 6 -3.86 -36.84 -23.40
N TRP A 7 -3.71 -37.71 -22.40
CA TRP A 7 -3.86 -37.37 -20.99
C TRP A 7 -2.67 -36.54 -20.48
N GLY A 8 -1.45 -36.93 -20.81
CA GLY A 8 -0.25 -36.13 -20.49
C GLY A 8 -0.29 -34.73 -21.11
N LEU A 9 -0.72 -34.62 -22.37
CA LEU A 9 -0.86 -33.33 -23.03
C LEU A 9 -1.93 -32.44 -22.38
N ARG A 10 -3.03 -33.02 -21.86
CA ARG A 10 -4.08 -32.29 -21.12
C ARG A 10 -3.59 -31.80 -19.76
N ILE A 11 -2.82 -32.63 -19.04
CA ILE A 11 -2.23 -32.25 -17.75
C ILE A 11 -1.26 -31.09 -17.91
N LEU A 12 -0.51 -31.03 -19.02
CA LEU A 12 0.39 -29.91 -19.28
C LEU A 12 -0.34 -28.67 -19.82
N ALA A 13 -1.44 -28.84 -20.57
CA ALA A 13 -2.21 -27.73 -21.12
C ALA A 13 -3.08 -27.01 -20.08
N PHE A 14 -3.56 -27.71 -19.04
CA PHE A 14 -4.42 -27.13 -18.01
C PHE A 14 -3.74 -26.02 -17.17
N PRO A 15 -2.49 -26.17 -16.69
CA PRO A 15 -1.76 -25.09 -16.01
C PRO A 15 -1.60 -23.84 -16.87
N VAL A 16 -1.32 -24.01 -18.17
CA VAL A 16 -1.20 -22.88 -19.11
C VAL A 16 -2.54 -22.18 -19.28
N TYR A 17 -3.63 -22.93 -19.45
CA TYR A 17 -4.98 -22.38 -19.48
C TYR A 17 -5.34 -21.63 -18.20
N TYR A 18 -5.09 -22.22 -17.04
CA TYR A 18 -5.42 -21.62 -15.75
C TYR A 18 -4.58 -20.37 -15.46
N ALA A 19 -3.28 -20.38 -15.82
CA ALA A 19 -2.44 -19.20 -15.74
C ALA A 19 -2.98 -18.04 -16.60
N LEU A 20 -3.50 -18.33 -17.81
CA LEU A 20 -4.14 -17.33 -18.64
C LEU A 20 -5.44 -16.79 -18.03
N GLU A 21 -6.23 -17.62 -17.37
CA GLU A 21 -7.42 -17.17 -16.63
C GLU A 21 -7.05 -16.28 -15.43
N VAL A 22 -5.99 -16.61 -14.69
CA VAL A 22 -5.47 -15.75 -13.61
C VAL A 22 -4.99 -14.40 -14.14
N VAL A 23 -4.26 -14.38 -15.26
CA VAL A 23 -3.80 -13.14 -15.90
C VAL A 23 -4.98 -12.29 -16.38
N LYS A 24 -6.02 -12.90 -16.96
CA LYS A 24 -7.25 -12.18 -17.37
C LYS A 24 -8.00 -11.60 -16.18
N ALA A 25 -8.14 -12.34 -15.09
CA ALA A 25 -8.80 -11.85 -13.88
C ALA A 25 -8.08 -10.62 -13.31
N ASN A 26 -6.75 -10.65 -13.29
CA ASN A 26 -5.94 -9.49 -12.88
C ASN A 26 -6.00 -8.34 -13.88
N LEU A 27 -6.17 -8.60 -15.18
CA LEU A 27 -6.38 -7.56 -16.20
C LEU A 27 -7.74 -6.86 -16.07
N VAL A 28 -8.80 -7.56 -15.66
CA VAL A 28 -10.10 -6.94 -15.34
C VAL A 28 -9.98 -6.05 -14.12
N LEU A 29 -9.37 -6.56 -13.05
CA LEU A 29 -9.08 -5.79 -11.84
C LEU A 29 -8.20 -4.57 -12.13
N ALA A 30 -7.15 -4.75 -12.92
CA ALA A 30 -6.27 -3.66 -13.35
C ALA A 30 -7.02 -2.65 -14.21
N LYS A 31 -7.93 -3.09 -15.09
CA LYS A 31 -8.74 -2.20 -15.91
C LYS A 31 -9.74 -1.39 -15.07
N ASP A 32 -10.33 -1.98 -14.04
CA ASP A 32 -11.21 -1.27 -13.11
C ASP A 32 -10.43 -0.23 -12.28
N LEU A 33 -9.19 -0.55 -11.87
CA LEU A 33 -8.28 0.41 -11.22
C LEU A 33 -7.73 1.49 -12.17
N LEU A 34 -7.60 1.17 -13.46
CA LEU A 34 -7.02 2.03 -14.49
C LEU A 34 -8.06 2.79 -15.31
N THR A 35 -9.37 2.61 -15.08
CA THR A 35 -10.42 3.37 -15.73
C THR A 35 -10.66 4.66 -14.93
N PRO A 36 -10.11 5.82 -15.33
CA PRO A 36 -10.19 7.03 -14.55
C PRO A 36 -11.33 7.91 -15.10
N GLY A 37 -12.33 8.19 -14.25
CA GLY A 37 -13.01 9.48 -14.24
C GLY A 37 -12.29 10.34 -13.21
N SER A 38 -11.68 11.45 -13.61
CA SER A 38 -10.64 12.16 -12.86
C SER A 38 -11.05 12.63 -11.45
N SER A 39 -10.60 11.94 -10.41
CA SER A 39 -10.45 12.46 -9.04
C SER A 39 -9.10 12.06 -8.41
N ILE A 40 -7.99 12.34 -9.11
CA ILE A 40 -6.67 12.22 -8.49
C ILE A 40 -6.59 13.25 -7.36
N SER A 41 -6.61 12.77 -6.13
CA SER A 41 -6.45 13.55 -4.91
C SER A 41 -5.24 13.00 -4.17
N ALA A 42 -4.04 13.40 -4.61
CA ALA A 42 -2.82 12.86 -4.04
C ALA A 42 -2.57 13.48 -2.65
N GLY A 43 -2.14 12.65 -1.69
CA GLY A 43 -1.93 13.09 -0.31
C GLY A 43 -0.93 12.25 0.46
N PHE A 44 -0.22 12.89 1.39
CA PHE A 44 0.60 12.21 2.39
C PHE A 44 -0.21 12.05 3.67
N ILE A 45 -0.45 10.81 4.08
CA ILE A 45 -1.21 10.48 5.27
C ILE A 45 -0.29 9.81 6.29
N GLU A 46 -0.26 10.36 7.50
CA GLU A 46 0.33 9.69 8.66
C GLU A 46 -0.66 8.65 9.19
N VAL A 47 -0.18 7.42 9.38
CA VAL A 47 -0.95 6.25 9.81
C VAL A 47 -0.28 5.62 11.03
N PRO A 48 -0.71 5.96 12.25
CA PRO A 48 -0.26 5.30 13.48
C PRO A 48 -0.69 3.83 13.49
N LEU A 49 0.26 2.90 13.59
CA LEU A 49 0.03 1.46 13.51
C LEU A 49 -0.22 0.83 14.89
N ARG A 50 -0.97 -0.27 14.89
CA ARG A 50 -1.20 -1.17 16.03
C ARG A 50 -0.24 -2.36 16.04
N ALA A 51 0.52 -2.55 14.96
CA ALA A 51 1.65 -3.47 14.85
C ALA A 51 2.70 -3.21 15.95
N ARG A 52 3.22 -4.29 16.54
CA ARG A 52 4.17 -4.25 17.67
C ARG A 52 5.57 -4.73 17.31
N THR A 53 5.68 -5.60 16.31
CA THR A 53 6.96 -6.22 15.92
C THR A 53 7.49 -5.63 14.62
N ASP A 54 8.82 -5.66 14.46
CA ASP A 54 9.48 -5.20 13.23
C ASP A 54 8.98 -5.97 12.00
N ILE A 55 8.66 -7.26 12.15
CA ILE A 55 8.11 -8.10 11.09
C ILE A 55 6.72 -7.61 10.69
N GLU A 56 5.84 -7.32 11.65
CA GLU A 56 4.50 -6.81 11.36
C GLU A 56 4.56 -5.44 10.67
N ILE A 57 5.37 -4.51 11.20
CA ILE A 57 5.52 -3.16 10.62
C ILE A 57 6.05 -3.23 9.19
N THR A 58 7.07 -4.07 8.96
CA THR A 58 7.65 -4.26 7.63
C THR A 58 6.66 -4.91 6.67
N THR A 59 5.89 -5.89 7.16
CA THR A 59 4.91 -6.61 6.33
C THR A 59 3.81 -5.66 5.89
N ILE A 60 3.22 -4.88 6.80
CA ILE A 60 2.15 -3.94 6.44
C ILE A 60 2.66 -2.83 5.52
N ALA A 61 3.87 -2.31 5.76
CA ALA A 61 4.48 -1.31 4.87
C ALA A 61 4.64 -1.84 3.43
N ASN A 62 5.09 -3.09 3.27
CA ASN A 62 5.21 -3.72 1.96
C ASN A 62 3.86 -4.02 1.31
N MET A 63 2.87 -4.46 2.09
CA MET A 63 1.50 -4.67 1.58
C MET A 63 0.88 -3.38 1.05
N ILE A 64 1.04 -2.27 1.78
CA ILE A 64 0.61 -0.95 1.34
C ILE A 64 1.33 -0.56 0.04
N THR A 65 2.66 -0.67 -0.01
CA THR A 65 3.43 -0.33 -1.22
C THR A 65 3.07 -1.18 -2.44
N LEU A 66 2.64 -2.43 -2.24
CA LEU A 66 2.16 -3.31 -3.31
C LEU A 66 0.71 -3.04 -3.71
N THR A 67 -0.02 -2.21 -2.96
CA THR A 67 -1.38 -1.80 -3.30
C THR A 67 -1.31 -0.69 -4.36
N PRO A 68 -1.92 -0.88 -5.54
CA PRO A 68 -1.89 0.12 -6.61
C PRO A 68 -2.39 1.48 -6.13
N GLY A 69 -1.65 2.55 -6.46
CA GLY A 69 -2.00 3.91 -6.06
C GLY A 69 -1.56 4.31 -4.65
N THR A 70 -0.75 3.49 -3.96
CA THR A 70 -0.18 3.83 -2.65
C THR A 70 1.30 3.47 -2.54
N VAL A 71 2.06 4.21 -1.73
CA VAL A 71 3.47 3.92 -1.41
C VAL A 71 3.81 4.33 0.01
N THR A 72 4.52 3.48 0.74
CA THR A 72 5.07 3.82 2.06
C THR A 72 6.36 4.62 1.90
N VAL A 73 6.41 5.83 2.46
CA VAL A 73 7.51 6.80 2.28
C VAL A 73 8.47 6.78 3.47
N ALA A 74 7.94 6.67 4.68
CA ALA A 74 8.74 6.67 5.90
C ALA A 74 8.10 5.78 6.97
N VAL A 75 8.93 5.30 7.90
CA VAL A 75 8.54 4.45 9.01
C VAL A 75 9.18 4.97 10.30
N ARG A 76 8.39 5.08 11.36
CA ARG A 76 8.83 5.29 12.74
C ARG A 76 8.47 4.06 13.56
N LYS A 77 9.35 3.64 14.48
CA LYS A 77 9.15 2.43 15.30
C LYS A 77 8.48 2.67 16.65
N ALA A 78 8.64 3.87 17.24
CA ALA A 78 8.11 4.19 18.57
C ALA A 78 7.53 5.62 18.59
N PRO A 79 6.20 5.79 18.57
CA PRO A 79 5.20 4.76 18.27
C PRO A 79 5.32 4.28 16.81
N ALA A 80 4.89 3.05 16.53
CA ALA A 80 4.87 2.49 15.19
C ALA A 80 3.99 3.36 14.28
N THR A 81 4.54 3.92 13.20
CA THR A 81 3.81 4.85 12.34
C THR A 81 4.37 4.85 10.93
N LEU A 82 3.49 4.84 9.94
CA LEU A 82 3.83 4.94 8.52
C LEU A 82 3.39 6.30 7.96
N TRP A 83 4.23 6.87 7.10
CA TRP A 83 3.79 7.92 6.18
C TRP A 83 3.54 7.28 4.83
N VAL A 84 2.29 7.36 4.38
CA VAL A 84 1.84 6.75 3.14
C VAL A 84 1.45 7.85 2.17
N HIS A 85 1.99 7.78 0.97
CA HIS A 85 1.53 8.59 -0.14
C HIS A 85 0.47 7.81 -0.91
N GLY A 86 -0.73 8.37 -1.02
CA GLY A 86 -1.82 7.82 -1.83
C GLY A 86 -2.11 8.74 -3.01
N MET A 87 -2.45 8.16 -4.16
CA MET A 87 -2.89 8.86 -5.36
C MET A 87 -4.38 9.24 -5.32
N TYR A 88 -5.15 8.52 -4.50
CA TYR A 88 -6.61 8.65 -4.34
C TYR A 88 -6.97 8.79 -2.87
N VAL A 89 -6.70 9.96 -2.32
CA VAL A 89 -6.96 10.34 -0.92
C VAL A 89 -8.04 11.41 -0.92
N GLU A 90 -9.28 10.98 -1.15
CA GLU A 90 -10.45 11.88 -1.08
C GLU A 90 -10.76 12.26 0.37
N ASP A 91 -10.65 11.30 1.28
CA ASP A 91 -10.79 11.49 2.73
C ASP A 91 -9.63 10.80 3.48
N PRO A 92 -8.81 11.55 4.24
CA PRO A 92 -7.71 11.00 5.03
C PRO A 92 -8.13 9.93 6.03
N ASP A 93 -9.32 10.03 6.62
CA ASP A 93 -9.77 9.11 7.66
C ASP A 93 -10.24 7.79 7.05
N SER A 94 -11.05 7.83 6.00
CA SER A 94 -11.39 6.65 5.21
C SER A 94 -10.16 5.94 4.65
N PHE A 95 -9.12 6.67 4.24
CA PHE A 95 -7.87 6.07 3.79
C PHE A 95 -7.16 5.32 4.93
N ARG A 96 -7.10 5.92 6.13
CA ARG A 96 -6.55 5.26 7.33
C ARG A 96 -7.35 4.02 7.71
N GLU A 97 -8.68 4.08 7.66
CA GLU A 97 -9.54 2.93 7.95
C GLU A 97 -9.25 1.74 7.03
N GLY A 98 -9.03 1.99 5.73
CA GLY A 98 -8.62 0.95 4.78
C GLY A 98 -7.30 0.28 5.17
N ILE A 99 -6.31 1.07 5.56
CA ILE A 99 -5.03 0.56 6.06
C ILE A 99 -5.20 -0.21 7.38
N TYR A 100 -6.02 0.28 8.31
CA TYR A 100 -6.31 -0.43 9.55
C TYR A 100 -7.04 -1.74 9.32
N ALA A 101 -7.94 -1.80 8.34
CA ALA A 101 -8.60 -3.02 7.97
C ALA A 101 -7.61 -4.04 7.36
N MET A 102 -6.63 -3.57 6.57
CA MET A 102 -5.55 -4.41 6.03
C MET A 102 -4.62 -4.90 7.15
N GLU A 103 -4.22 -4.01 8.05
CA GLU A 103 -3.37 -4.32 9.20
C GLU A 103 -4.01 -5.37 10.11
N ALA A 104 -5.30 -5.24 10.43
CA ALA A 104 -5.99 -6.21 11.28
C ALA A 104 -6.01 -7.62 10.65
N ARG A 105 -6.22 -7.71 9.33
CA ARG A 105 -6.16 -8.99 8.60
C ARG A 105 -4.75 -9.59 8.61
N MET A 106 -3.74 -8.76 8.41
CA MET A 106 -2.34 -9.18 8.48
C MET A 106 -1.95 -9.66 9.90
N ILE A 107 -2.33 -8.93 10.94
CA ILE A 107 -2.08 -9.32 12.34
C ILE A 107 -2.77 -10.65 12.66
N GLY A 108 -4.02 -10.83 12.22
CA GLY A 108 -4.73 -12.10 12.37
C GLY A 108 -4.07 -13.29 11.66
N PHE A 109 -3.27 -13.04 10.62
CA PHE A 109 -2.47 -14.08 9.96
C PHE A 109 -1.13 -14.34 10.68
N LEU A 110 -0.47 -13.29 11.19
CA LEU A 110 0.86 -13.40 11.80
C LEU A 110 0.85 -13.77 13.28
N ARG A 111 -0.23 -13.46 14.02
CA ARG A 111 -0.35 -13.71 15.46
C ARG A 111 -1.31 -14.83 15.79
N ARG A 112 -1.06 -15.49 16.92
CA ARG A 112 -1.96 -16.48 17.51
C ARG A 112 -3.09 -15.84 18.32
N ASP A 113 -2.82 -14.65 18.88
CA ASP A 113 -3.76 -13.74 19.52
C ASP A 113 -3.99 -12.52 18.60
N PRO A 114 -5.07 -12.52 17.80
CA PRO A 114 -5.23 -11.60 16.68
C PRO A 114 -5.62 -10.17 17.09
N GLU A 115 -5.86 -9.91 18.37
CA GLU A 115 -6.32 -8.61 18.85
C GLU A 115 -5.28 -7.51 18.53
N PRO A 116 -5.62 -6.57 17.63
CA PRO A 116 -4.75 -5.43 17.34
C PRO A 116 -4.54 -4.62 18.62
N GLY A 117 -3.34 -4.06 18.82
CA GLY A 117 -3.13 -3.10 19.90
C GLY A 117 -4.05 -1.88 19.75
N PRO A 118 -4.21 -1.04 20.78
CA PRO A 118 -4.89 0.23 20.63
C PRO A 118 -4.17 1.09 19.57
N VAL A 119 -4.93 1.84 18.77
CA VAL A 119 -4.36 2.81 17.83
C VAL A 119 -3.57 3.84 18.66
N PRO A 120 -2.27 4.05 18.38
CA PRO A 120 -1.51 5.08 19.06
C PRO A 120 -2.18 6.45 18.81
N PRO A 121 -2.20 7.36 19.81
CA PRO A 121 -2.73 8.70 19.58
C PRO A 121 -2.01 9.35 18.39
N PRO A 122 -2.72 10.19 17.60
CA PRO A 122 -2.08 10.98 16.55
C PRO A 122 -0.90 11.71 17.16
N VAL A 123 0.29 11.52 16.58
CA VAL A 123 1.46 12.27 17.01
C VAL A 123 1.23 13.71 16.57
N GLU A 124 1.33 14.64 17.52
CA GLU A 124 1.27 16.07 17.25
C GLU A 124 2.25 16.35 16.11
N ARG A 125 1.77 17.02 15.04
CA ARG A 125 2.54 17.22 13.80
C ARG A 125 3.99 17.52 14.14
N HIS A 126 4.93 16.93 13.37
CA HIS A 126 6.34 17.29 13.47
C HIS A 126 6.40 18.82 13.62
N PRO A 127 6.97 19.33 14.74
CA PRO A 127 6.99 20.75 14.98
C PRO A 127 7.52 21.41 13.71
N ALA A 128 6.92 22.55 13.34
CA ALA A 128 7.42 23.32 12.21
C ALA A 128 8.95 23.39 12.33
N PRO A 129 9.69 23.25 11.21
CA PRO A 129 11.13 23.36 11.27
C PRO A 129 11.46 24.61 12.08
N PRO A 130 12.44 24.50 13.00
CA PRO A 130 12.82 25.62 13.86
C PRO A 130 12.90 26.91 13.03
N PRO A 131 12.43 28.06 13.53
CA PRO A 131 12.35 29.29 12.74
C PRO A 131 13.70 29.77 12.20
N ASP A 132 14.80 29.20 12.69
CA ASP A 132 16.19 29.38 12.26
C ASP A 132 16.64 28.46 11.11
N ILE A 133 15.80 27.52 10.66
CA ILE A 133 16.07 26.77 9.43
C ILE A 133 15.61 27.62 8.25
N ASP A 134 16.58 28.07 7.47
CA ASP A 134 16.33 28.79 6.23
C ASP A 134 15.34 28.00 5.35
N PRO A 135 14.34 28.68 4.74
CA PRO A 135 13.44 28.04 3.78
C PRO A 135 14.25 27.29 2.73
N VAL A 136 13.80 26.09 2.35
CA VAL A 136 14.39 25.37 1.21
C VAL A 136 14.37 26.32 0.02
N PRO A 137 15.53 26.63 -0.62
CA PRO A 137 15.58 27.54 -1.74
C PRO A 137 14.60 27.09 -2.81
N GLU A 138 13.66 27.95 -3.19
CA GLU A 138 12.77 27.66 -4.31
C GLU A 138 13.65 27.42 -5.54
N HIS A 139 13.53 26.24 -6.14
CA HIS A 139 14.24 25.98 -7.39
C HIS A 139 13.64 26.89 -8.46
N PRO A 140 14.46 27.77 -9.10
CA PRO A 140 13.95 28.65 -10.13
C PRO A 140 13.27 27.83 -11.20
N GLY A 141 12.07 28.27 -11.58
CA GLY A 141 11.24 27.59 -12.55
C GLY A 141 11.98 27.43 -13.88
N PRO A 142 11.58 26.49 -14.74
CA PRO A 142 12.21 26.32 -16.06
C PRO A 142 12.23 27.62 -16.88
N GLU A 143 11.30 28.54 -16.62
CA GLU A 143 11.19 29.85 -17.28
C GLU A 143 12.21 30.89 -16.78
N GLU A 144 12.72 30.77 -15.55
CA GLU A 144 13.71 31.70 -14.96
C GLU A 144 15.17 31.26 -15.22
N ARG A 145 15.36 30.13 -15.90
CA ARG A 145 16.68 29.58 -16.26
C ARG A 145 17.10 29.93 -17.69
N ALA A 146 16.34 30.79 -18.38
CA ALA A 146 16.57 31.22 -19.76
C ALA A 146 17.27 32.58 -19.84
#